data_AF-A0A7J2JL09-F1
#
_entry.id   AF-A0A7J2JL09-F1
#
_cell.length_a   1.000
_cell.length_b   1.000
_cell.length_c   1.000
_cell.angle_alpha   90.00
_cell.angle_beta   90.00
_cell.angle_gamma   90.00
#
_symmetry.space_group_name_H-M   'P 1'
#
loop_
_entity.id
_entity.type
_entity.pdbx_description
1 polymer ?
#
loop_
_entity_poly.entity_id
_entity_poly.type
_entity_poly.pdbx_seq_one_letter_code
_entity_poly.pdbx_strand_id
1 'polypeptide(L)'
;MAKKGKKHKKKKDKKGRDIKDDESVESVKSDTSIGGGGIVQHFEEPFFILSIFAFIIAIARPFFGSGWIAKCLVFILFILGFLSIYFIYLYSKSEKKNYQFFMVPILIFFTALFAWWAYERLSKLDPDFFGARDFSTFSIFFGISTLFYVLWMHKILKLGSAAISVLFLSTLIIHLTPAFTPSYAHWSGKYLAALDPYYYYRHAKTIVETGYVPERETLIYPTSPPDFSESSFMVSVLMGSLSTILTQFGISVHDVAMLYPGVFSAFTIILFYLLLRDLFWDMRPYNYATALLGAFMLMLNPSFAAKAIATNCEDDTLGMFLLVSSFLLFVISFRRKSIILSLLAGFSFLLLKMSWAGYAYAITVFGIFGVFYAIINFIHKKNCVEHIPYFVIPILMSLLYPLILHARGGIPRFVMPSQLFLFPFGGVLLVSFFLEMIRNYMSGKIEIKERRMEDRLENLIQRYVFPIGIALLLVTAYYLFIVIGPDSVINYALKLVKGAKQREIIGMTTAEQRELCSSFNLECLKGPLMNHFGLGMIFGVGMIPVLIYFMFFKRSLGAT
;
A
#
# COMPACT_ATOMS: atom_id res chain seq x y z
N MET A 1 -26.79 -28.22 62.94
CA MET A 1 -26.43 -27.80 61.56
C MET A 1 -26.61 -26.29 61.44
N ALA A 2 -25.53 -25.50 61.46
CA ALA A 2 -25.57 -24.04 61.32
C ALA A 2 -24.51 -23.62 60.28
N LYS A 3 -24.96 -23.15 59.10
CA LYS A 3 -24.08 -22.57 58.08
C LYS A 3 -23.95 -21.07 58.32
N LYS A 4 -22.75 -20.64 58.75
CA LYS A 4 -22.34 -19.23 58.85
C LYS A 4 -22.27 -18.59 57.46
N GLY A 5 -23.04 -17.54 57.23
CA GLY A 5 -22.92 -16.65 56.08
C GLY A 5 -21.70 -15.73 56.21
N LYS A 6 -20.77 -15.80 55.25
CA LYS A 6 -19.68 -14.83 55.11
C LYS A 6 -20.21 -13.55 54.44
N LYS A 7 -20.23 -12.43 55.17
CA LYS A 7 -20.43 -11.08 54.62
C LYS A 7 -19.15 -10.63 53.89
N HIS A 8 -19.24 -10.38 52.58
CA HIS A 8 -18.19 -9.69 51.83
C HIS A 8 -18.23 -8.19 52.13
N LYS A 9 -17.10 -7.65 52.60
CA LYS A 9 -16.91 -6.23 52.92
C LYS A 9 -16.39 -5.52 51.66
N LYS A 10 -17.22 -4.69 51.02
CA LYS A 10 -16.80 -3.83 49.89
C LYS A 10 -15.84 -2.75 50.40
N LYS A 11 -14.61 -2.70 49.86
CA LYS A 11 -13.69 -1.58 50.06
C LYS A 11 -14.09 -0.45 49.11
N LYS A 12 -14.47 0.71 49.66
CA LYS A 12 -14.62 1.97 48.93
C LYS A 12 -13.33 2.78 49.07
N ASP A 13 -12.88 3.38 47.98
CA ASP A 13 -11.74 4.31 48.00
C ASP A 13 -12.19 5.70 48.51
N LYS A 14 -11.25 6.54 48.95
CA LYS A 14 -11.46 7.85 49.61
C LYS A 14 -12.27 8.89 48.82
N LYS A 15 -12.67 8.59 47.58
CA LYS A 15 -13.53 9.43 46.72
C LYS A 15 -14.90 8.83 46.38
N GLY A 16 -15.34 7.76 47.07
CA GLY A 16 -16.72 7.30 46.99
C GLY A 16 -17.19 6.80 45.62
N ARG A 17 -16.27 6.43 44.72
CA ARG A 17 -16.60 5.79 43.44
C ARG A 17 -16.64 4.28 43.58
N ASP A 18 -17.68 3.66 43.04
CA ASP A 18 -17.77 2.21 42.88
C ASP A 18 -16.76 1.76 41.81
N ILE A 19 -15.81 0.93 42.22
CA ILE A 19 -14.86 0.27 41.33
C ILE A 19 -15.64 -0.85 40.64
N LYS A 20 -15.89 -0.70 39.34
CA LYS A 20 -16.31 -1.82 38.49
C LYS A 20 -15.09 -2.73 38.33
N ASP A 21 -15.28 -4.00 38.66
CA ASP A 21 -14.32 -5.07 38.41
C ASP A 21 -14.17 -5.24 36.89
N ASP A 22 -13.26 -4.48 36.29
CA ASP A 22 -12.77 -4.77 34.95
C ASP A 22 -11.87 -6.00 35.05
N GLU A 23 -12.34 -7.04 34.36
CA GLU A 23 -11.67 -8.23 33.85
C GLU A 23 -10.23 -8.43 34.29
N SER A 24 -10.03 -9.55 34.98
CA SER A 24 -8.75 -10.21 35.21
C SER A 24 -7.97 -10.36 33.90
N VAL A 25 -7.16 -9.36 33.60
CA VAL A 25 -5.97 -9.51 32.76
C VAL A 25 -5.12 -10.55 33.46
N GLU A 26 -5.03 -11.75 32.89
CA GLU A 26 -3.96 -12.68 33.18
C GLU A 26 -2.64 -11.91 33.03
N SER A 27 -2.08 -11.51 34.17
CA SER A 27 -0.72 -11.03 34.25
C SER A 27 0.18 -12.21 33.93
N VAL A 28 0.44 -12.43 32.64
CA VAL A 28 1.66 -13.10 32.20
C VAL A 28 2.78 -12.32 32.87
N LYS A 29 3.35 -12.90 33.93
CA LYS A 29 4.61 -12.45 34.53
C LYS A 29 5.64 -12.53 33.42
N SER A 30 5.81 -11.44 32.70
CA SER A 30 6.95 -11.24 31.84
C SER A 30 8.12 -11.06 32.79
N ASP A 31 8.90 -12.11 32.99
CA ASP A 31 10.27 -12.00 33.49
C ASP A 31 11.07 -11.19 32.46
N THR A 32 10.90 -9.87 32.51
CA THR A 32 11.75 -8.88 31.87
C THR A 32 12.84 -8.52 32.85
N SER A 33 13.66 -9.50 33.24
CA SER A 33 15.07 -9.20 33.42
C SER A 33 15.63 -8.98 32.01
N ILE A 34 15.49 -7.74 31.52
CA ILE A 34 16.30 -7.26 30.40
C ILE A 34 17.71 -7.15 30.98
N GLY A 35 18.39 -8.29 31.10
CA GLY A 35 19.82 -8.32 31.26
C GLY A 35 20.38 -7.69 30.01
N GLY A 36 20.91 -6.48 30.14
CA GLY A 36 21.73 -5.82 29.12
C GLY A 36 23.02 -6.58 28.90
N GLY A 37 22.92 -7.84 28.48
CA GLY A 37 24.00 -8.53 27.83
C GLY A 37 24.36 -7.73 26.60
N GLY A 38 25.57 -7.18 26.56
CA GLY A 38 26.07 -6.55 25.35
C GLY A 38 25.96 -7.52 24.16
N ILE A 39 25.91 -6.97 22.94
CA ILE A 39 25.84 -7.72 21.67
C ILE A 39 26.80 -8.93 21.63
N VAL A 40 27.94 -8.83 22.33
CA VAL A 40 28.93 -9.90 22.51
C VAL A 40 28.34 -11.21 23.04
N GLN A 41 27.39 -11.17 23.98
CA GLN A 41 26.77 -12.40 24.52
C GLN A 41 25.93 -13.14 23.47
N HIS A 42 25.36 -12.43 22.48
CA HIS A 42 24.61 -13.06 21.40
C HIS A 42 25.52 -13.76 20.37
N PHE A 43 26.81 -13.37 20.28
CA PHE A 43 27.78 -14.08 19.45
C PHE A 43 28.17 -15.45 20.02
N GLU A 44 27.86 -15.75 21.28
CA GLU A 44 28.03 -17.11 21.81
C GLU A 44 26.94 -18.07 21.31
N GLU A 45 25.83 -17.54 20.78
CA GLU A 45 24.72 -18.36 20.29
C GLU A 45 24.94 -18.82 18.84
N PRO A 46 25.03 -20.14 18.57
CA PRO A 46 25.42 -20.66 17.26
C PRO A 46 24.44 -20.28 16.14
N PHE A 47 23.14 -20.23 16.42
CA PHE A 47 22.14 -19.84 15.41
C PHE A 47 22.32 -18.40 14.93
N PHE A 48 22.74 -17.50 15.82
CA PHE A 48 22.99 -16.10 15.50
C PHE A 48 24.13 -15.99 14.49
N ILE A 49 25.26 -16.63 14.78
CA ILE A 49 26.44 -16.67 13.91
C ILE A 49 26.11 -17.28 12.56
N LEU A 50 25.49 -18.48 12.54
CA LEU A 50 25.16 -19.18 11.29
C LEU A 50 24.25 -18.33 10.39
N SER A 51 23.29 -17.63 10.98
CA SER A 51 22.35 -16.75 10.26
C SER A 51 23.05 -15.53 9.65
N ILE A 52 23.98 -14.90 10.39
CA ILE A 52 24.77 -13.77 9.88
C ILE A 52 25.66 -14.23 8.73
N PHE A 53 26.34 -15.37 8.86
CA PHE A 53 27.16 -15.91 7.76
C PHE A 53 26.32 -16.26 6.54
N ALA A 54 25.15 -16.90 6.71
CA ALA A 54 24.26 -17.21 5.61
C ALA A 54 23.80 -15.94 4.87
N PHE A 55 23.45 -14.88 5.61
CA PHE A 55 23.09 -13.57 5.05
C PHE A 55 24.25 -12.92 4.28
N ILE A 56 25.45 -12.88 4.86
CA ILE A 56 26.64 -12.31 4.20
C ILE A 56 26.95 -13.07 2.91
N ILE A 57 26.90 -14.40 2.94
CA ILE A 57 27.14 -15.22 1.75
C ILE A 57 26.06 -14.99 0.68
N ALA A 58 24.79 -14.84 1.07
CA ALA A 58 23.70 -14.55 0.14
C ALA A 58 23.93 -13.22 -0.61
N ILE A 59 24.43 -12.18 0.08
CA ILE A 59 24.79 -10.89 -0.53
C ILE A 59 26.07 -10.97 -1.35
N ALA A 60 27.07 -11.72 -0.89
CA ALA A 60 28.38 -11.77 -1.54
C ALA A 60 28.35 -12.61 -2.83
N ARG A 61 27.56 -13.68 -2.87
CA ARG A 61 27.52 -14.65 -3.98
C ARG A 61 27.30 -14.02 -5.38
N PRO A 62 26.34 -13.10 -5.59
CA PRO A 62 26.10 -12.49 -6.90
C PRO A 62 27.35 -11.83 -7.53
N PHE A 63 28.31 -11.38 -6.72
CA PHE A 63 29.53 -10.72 -7.19
C PHE A 63 30.58 -11.68 -7.77
N PHE A 64 30.46 -13.00 -7.54
CA PHE A 64 31.47 -13.99 -7.97
C PHE A 64 31.11 -14.74 -9.27
N GLY A 65 30.02 -14.37 -9.94
CA GLY A 65 29.62 -14.96 -11.22
C GLY A 65 29.44 -16.49 -11.17
N SER A 66 29.95 -17.20 -12.19
CA SER A 66 29.90 -18.67 -12.30
C SER A 66 31.21 -19.36 -11.90
N GLY A 67 32.15 -18.61 -11.33
CA GLY A 67 33.46 -19.13 -10.94
C GLY A 67 33.41 -20.18 -9.82
N TRP A 68 34.54 -20.82 -9.56
CA TRP A 68 34.68 -21.83 -8.50
C TRP A 68 34.33 -21.28 -7.11
N ILE A 69 34.63 -20.00 -6.84
CA ILE A 69 34.27 -19.31 -5.59
C ILE A 69 32.74 -19.30 -5.40
N ALA A 70 31.97 -18.97 -6.44
CA ALA A 70 30.52 -18.96 -6.37
C ALA A 70 29.96 -20.36 -6.04
N LYS A 71 30.53 -21.41 -6.64
CA LYS A 71 30.18 -22.81 -6.33
C LYS A 71 30.46 -23.13 -4.86
N CYS A 72 31.65 -22.79 -4.35
CA CYS A 72 32.03 -23.01 -2.96
C CYS A 72 31.10 -22.29 -1.98
N LEU A 73 30.72 -21.03 -2.27
CA LEU A 73 29.78 -20.27 -1.44
C LEU A 73 28.42 -20.96 -1.31
N VAL A 74 27.91 -21.55 -2.41
CA VAL A 74 26.66 -22.33 -2.37
C VAL A 74 26.80 -23.59 -1.50
N PHE A 75 27.91 -24.33 -1.62
CA PHE A 75 28.16 -25.49 -0.76
C PHE A 75 28.27 -25.10 0.72
N ILE A 76 28.92 -23.98 1.02
CA ILE A 76 29.00 -23.45 2.40
C ILE A 76 27.59 -23.18 2.94
N LEU A 77 26.68 -22.60 2.15
CA LEU A 77 25.29 -22.39 2.60
C LEU A 77 24.58 -23.70 2.96
N PHE A 78 24.75 -24.76 2.18
CA PHE A 78 24.20 -26.08 2.53
C PHE A 78 24.81 -26.63 3.82
N ILE A 79 26.12 -26.50 4.01
CA ILE A 79 26.81 -26.91 5.23
C ILE A 79 26.26 -26.14 6.44
N LEU A 80 26.07 -24.82 6.33
CA LEU A 80 25.45 -24.00 7.38
C LEU A 80 24.02 -24.48 7.70
N GLY A 81 23.25 -24.88 6.67
CA GLY A 81 21.93 -25.49 6.84
C GLY A 81 21.97 -26.78 7.66
N PHE A 82 22.85 -27.73 7.31
CA PHE A 82 23.03 -28.97 8.07
C PHE A 82 23.55 -28.73 9.50
N LEU A 83 24.49 -27.82 9.68
CA LEU A 83 24.98 -27.43 11.00
C LEU A 83 23.86 -26.86 11.87
N SER A 84 22.97 -26.04 11.31
CA SER A 84 21.84 -25.50 12.06
C SER A 84 20.85 -26.60 12.49
N ILE A 85 20.60 -27.64 11.68
CA ILE A 85 19.81 -28.82 12.09
C ILE A 85 20.51 -29.58 13.23
N TYR A 86 21.83 -29.76 13.14
CA TYR A 86 22.61 -30.42 14.19
C TYR A 86 22.51 -29.68 15.53
N PHE A 87 22.57 -28.34 15.52
CA PHE A 87 22.35 -27.55 16.74
C PHE A 87 20.92 -27.71 17.28
N ILE A 88 19.88 -27.74 16.42
CA ILE A 88 18.50 -28.03 16.89
C ILE A 88 18.45 -29.38 17.62
N TYR A 89 19.11 -30.41 17.07
CA TYR A 89 19.19 -31.72 17.72
C TYR A 89 19.85 -31.63 19.11
N LEU A 90 20.97 -30.92 19.24
CA LEU A 90 21.63 -30.69 20.54
C LEU A 90 20.72 -29.93 21.53
N TYR A 91 20.04 -28.88 21.08
CA TYR A 91 19.10 -28.14 21.92
C TYR A 91 17.91 -29.00 22.36
N SER A 92 17.36 -29.82 21.46
CA SER A 92 16.28 -30.75 21.78
C SER A 92 16.73 -31.82 22.78
N LYS A 93 17.99 -32.26 22.73
CA LYS A 93 18.58 -33.19 23.71
C LYS A 93 18.75 -32.54 25.08
N SER A 94 18.97 -31.21 25.13
CA SER A 94 19.12 -30.43 26.37
C SER A 94 17.80 -30.01 27.05
N GLU A 95 16.67 -30.63 26.71
CA GLU A 95 15.31 -30.32 27.18
C GLU A 95 14.76 -28.90 26.89
N LYS A 96 15.54 -28.03 26.24
CA LYS A 96 15.08 -26.69 25.81
C LYS A 96 14.36 -26.75 24.48
N LYS A 97 13.10 -27.22 24.50
CA LYS A 97 12.25 -27.22 23.29
C LYS A 97 11.73 -25.81 22.98
N ASN A 98 12.35 -25.12 22.02
CA ASN A 98 11.79 -23.92 21.42
C ASN A 98 11.57 -24.15 19.91
N TYR A 99 10.30 -24.22 19.51
CA TYR A 99 9.91 -24.47 18.13
C TYR A 99 10.32 -23.34 17.16
N GLN A 100 10.63 -22.15 17.69
CA GLN A 100 11.10 -21.03 16.88
C GLN A 100 12.45 -21.31 16.22
N PHE A 101 13.27 -22.22 16.75
CA PHE A 101 14.56 -22.57 16.15
C PHE A 101 14.41 -23.27 14.79
N PHE A 102 13.29 -23.96 14.52
CA PHE A 102 13.10 -24.69 13.26
C PHE A 102 13.04 -23.81 12.02
N MET A 103 12.67 -22.54 12.14
CA MET A 103 12.58 -21.67 10.97
C MET A 103 13.96 -21.26 10.43
N VAL A 104 15.00 -21.25 11.26
CA VAL A 104 16.37 -20.88 10.86
C VAL A 104 16.94 -21.83 9.80
N PRO A 105 17.02 -23.16 10.00
CA PRO A 105 17.48 -24.08 8.96
C PRO A 105 16.63 -23.96 7.69
N ILE A 106 15.31 -23.84 7.83
CA ILE A 106 14.40 -23.74 6.68
C ILE A 106 14.79 -22.53 5.80
N LEU A 107 14.96 -21.35 6.39
CA LEU A 107 15.36 -20.14 5.67
C LEU A 107 16.77 -20.25 5.06
N ILE A 108 17.73 -20.87 5.77
CA ILE A 108 19.08 -21.11 5.25
C ILE A 108 19.05 -22.07 4.06
N PHE A 109 18.26 -23.15 4.13
CA PHE A 109 18.10 -24.10 3.02
C PHE A 109 17.45 -23.45 1.81
N PHE A 110 16.43 -22.61 1.98
CA PHE A 110 15.86 -21.84 0.87
C PHE A 110 16.91 -20.89 0.27
N THR A 111 17.68 -20.19 1.11
CA THR A 111 18.79 -19.33 0.66
C THR A 111 19.79 -20.13 -0.19
N ALA A 112 20.19 -21.32 0.27
CA ALA A 112 21.10 -22.23 -0.42
C ALA A 112 20.52 -22.77 -1.74
N LEU A 113 19.26 -23.19 -1.73
CA LEU A 113 18.56 -23.73 -2.90
C LEU A 113 18.47 -22.69 -4.02
N PHE A 114 18.03 -21.48 -3.69
CA PHE A 114 17.95 -20.39 -4.66
C PHE A 114 19.34 -19.97 -5.15
N ALA A 115 20.36 -19.95 -4.28
CA ALA A 115 21.73 -19.69 -4.70
C ALA A 115 22.28 -20.78 -5.65
N TRP A 116 21.95 -22.05 -5.39
CA TRP A 116 22.29 -23.17 -6.28
C TRP A 116 21.65 -23.03 -7.64
N TRP A 117 20.35 -22.76 -7.69
CA TRP A 117 19.63 -22.59 -8.95
C TRP A 117 20.17 -21.41 -9.75
N ALA A 118 20.50 -20.31 -9.07
CA ALA A 118 21.16 -19.17 -9.69
C ALA A 118 22.56 -19.52 -10.23
N TYR A 119 23.31 -20.42 -9.58
CA TYR A 119 24.62 -20.90 -10.05
C TYR A 119 24.49 -21.84 -11.24
N GLU A 120 23.58 -22.81 -11.18
CA GLU A 120 23.37 -23.79 -12.24
C GLU A 120 22.89 -23.13 -13.53
N ARG A 121 22.04 -22.09 -13.44
CA ARG A 121 21.61 -21.32 -14.61
C ARG A 121 22.76 -20.55 -15.23
N LEU A 122 23.61 -19.95 -14.41
CA LEU A 122 24.74 -19.15 -14.89
C LEU A 122 25.86 -20.00 -15.50
N SER A 123 26.07 -21.22 -15.01
CA SER A 123 27.12 -22.12 -15.51
C SER A 123 26.78 -22.77 -16.86
N LYS A 124 25.50 -22.88 -17.21
CA LYS A 124 25.05 -23.48 -18.48
C LYS A 124 25.17 -22.55 -19.70
N LEU A 125 25.83 -21.41 -19.58
CA LEU A 125 26.10 -20.47 -20.69
C LEU A 125 24.83 -20.09 -21.47
N ASP A 126 23.70 -19.99 -20.77
CA ASP A 126 22.49 -19.34 -21.27
C ASP A 126 22.37 -17.95 -20.61
N PRO A 127 23.24 -16.99 -20.98
CA PRO A 127 23.35 -15.68 -20.33
C PRO A 127 22.10 -14.81 -20.51
N ASP A 128 21.22 -15.17 -21.45
CA ASP A 128 19.94 -14.49 -21.69
C ASP A 128 18.82 -14.95 -20.73
N PHE A 129 19.10 -15.92 -19.85
CA PHE A 129 18.07 -16.50 -19.01
C PHE A 129 17.80 -15.65 -17.75
N PHE A 130 16.75 -14.83 -17.82
CA PHE A 130 16.16 -14.02 -16.73
C PHE A 130 16.16 -14.70 -15.35
N GLY A 131 15.99 -16.03 -15.31
CA GLY A 131 15.94 -16.80 -14.06
C GLY A 131 17.18 -16.70 -13.16
N ALA A 132 18.40 -16.55 -13.67
CA ALA A 132 19.59 -16.55 -12.80
C ALA A 132 19.62 -15.34 -11.84
N ARG A 133 19.25 -14.16 -12.35
CA ARG A 133 19.13 -12.91 -11.57
C ARG A 133 18.01 -13.01 -10.55
N ASP A 134 16.86 -13.55 -10.95
CA ASP A 134 15.68 -13.68 -10.11
C ASP A 134 15.94 -14.66 -8.96
N PHE A 135 16.55 -15.83 -9.23
CA PHE A 135 16.95 -16.77 -8.18
C PHE A 135 18.01 -16.18 -7.24
N SER A 136 18.94 -15.38 -7.76
CA SER A 136 19.91 -14.70 -6.90
C SER A 136 19.23 -13.68 -5.98
N THR A 137 18.23 -12.97 -6.49
CA THR A 137 17.40 -12.02 -5.72
C THR A 137 16.60 -12.75 -4.64
N PHE A 138 15.99 -13.89 -4.96
CA PHE A 138 15.29 -14.72 -3.98
C PHE A 138 16.24 -15.27 -2.90
N SER A 139 17.46 -15.65 -3.26
CA SER A 139 18.47 -16.04 -2.27
C SER A 139 18.76 -14.90 -1.28
N ILE A 140 18.97 -13.67 -1.76
CA ILE A 140 19.16 -12.49 -0.89
C ILE A 140 17.91 -12.23 -0.03
N PHE A 141 16.70 -12.35 -0.60
CA PHE A 141 15.44 -12.22 0.12
C PHE A 141 15.35 -13.18 1.33
N PHE A 142 15.65 -14.47 1.13
CA PHE A 142 15.67 -15.45 2.21
C PHE A 142 16.82 -15.20 3.20
N GLY A 143 17.97 -14.70 2.73
CA GLY A 143 19.06 -14.25 3.58
C GLY A 143 18.67 -13.10 4.51
N ILE A 144 18.02 -12.04 3.98
CA ILE A 144 17.47 -10.92 4.77
C ILE A 144 16.46 -11.45 5.79
N SER A 145 15.55 -12.32 5.35
CA SER A 145 14.56 -12.94 6.23
C SER A 145 15.21 -13.71 7.38
N THR A 146 16.28 -14.47 7.09
CA THR A 146 17.07 -15.22 8.09
C THR A 146 17.68 -14.27 9.13
N LEU A 147 18.33 -13.20 8.69
CA LEU A 147 18.96 -12.20 9.58
C LEU A 147 17.94 -11.58 10.54
N PHE A 148 16.85 -11.03 10.01
CA PHE A 148 15.87 -10.33 10.85
C PHE A 148 15.04 -11.28 11.71
N TYR A 149 14.83 -12.52 11.26
CA TYR A 149 14.23 -13.57 12.09
C TYR A 149 15.09 -13.87 13.32
N VAL A 150 16.42 -14.01 13.13
CA VAL A 150 17.34 -14.26 14.24
C VAL A 150 17.42 -13.05 15.17
N LEU A 151 17.48 -11.82 14.64
CA LEU A 151 17.49 -10.59 15.46
C LEU A 151 16.23 -10.47 16.33
N TRP A 152 15.07 -10.90 15.82
CA TRP A 152 13.85 -10.99 16.61
C TRP A 152 13.92 -12.09 17.68
N MET A 153 14.37 -13.28 17.30
CA MET A 153 14.47 -14.43 18.20
C MET A 153 15.35 -14.15 19.43
N HIS A 154 16.49 -13.49 19.24
CA HIS A 154 17.38 -13.07 20.34
C HIS A 154 16.92 -11.78 21.04
N LYS A 155 15.70 -11.30 20.78
CA LYS A 155 15.11 -10.08 21.37
C LYS A 155 15.90 -8.80 21.13
N ILE A 156 16.79 -8.78 20.14
CA ILE A 156 17.53 -7.57 19.71
C ILE A 156 16.56 -6.60 19.01
N LEU A 157 15.63 -7.14 18.22
CA LEU A 157 14.57 -6.38 17.57
C LEU A 157 13.18 -6.85 17.98
N LYS A 158 12.23 -5.91 18.03
CA LYS A 158 10.80 -6.23 18.19
C LYS A 158 10.29 -6.90 16.90
N LEU A 159 9.36 -7.86 17.01
CA LEU A 159 8.79 -8.58 15.87
C LEU A 159 8.29 -7.65 14.77
N GLY A 160 7.56 -6.59 15.14
CA GLY A 160 7.04 -5.61 14.18
C GLY A 160 8.15 -4.88 13.42
N SER A 161 9.23 -4.48 14.10
CA SER A 161 10.37 -3.83 13.47
C SER A 161 11.14 -4.78 12.55
N ALA A 162 11.32 -6.04 12.97
CA ALA A 162 11.94 -7.07 12.14
C ALA A 162 11.12 -7.33 10.87
N ALA A 163 9.80 -7.53 11.00
CA ALA A 163 8.91 -7.76 9.87
C ALA A 163 8.88 -6.59 8.88
N ILE A 164 8.79 -5.34 9.36
CA ILE A 164 8.85 -4.14 8.51
C ILE A 164 10.20 -4.04 7.80
N SER A 165 11.30 -4.36 8.48
CA SER A 165 12.64 -4.32 7.89
C SER A 165 12.81 -5.37 6.79
N VAL A 166 12.30 -6.59 7.02
CA VAL A 166 12.25 -7.64 5.99
C VAL A 166 11.45 -7.15 4.79
N LEU A 167 10.22 -6.68 4.99
CA LEU A 167 9.38 -6.18 3.88
C LEU A 167 10.08 -5.08 3.08
N PHE A 168 10.62 -4.08 3.77
CA PHE A 168 11.26 -2.93 3.11
C PHE A 168 12.49 -3.34 2.32
N LEU A 169 13.46 -4.01 2.96
CA LEU A 169 14.72 -4.38 2.30
C LEU A 169 14.52 -5.43 1.20
N SER A 170 13.59 -6.36 1.41
CA SER A 170 13.24 -7.36 0.39
C SER A 170 12.60 -6.73 -0.83
N THR A 171 11.62 -5.83 -0.63
CA THR A 171 10.97 -5.12 -1.74
C THR A 171 11.99 -4.29 -2.50
N LEU A 172 12.86 -3.58 -1.78
CA LEU A 172 13.91 -2.75 -2.35
C LEU A 172 14.83 -3.59 -3.24
N ILE A 173 15.33 -4.72 -2.73
CA ILE A 173 16.19 -5.62 -3.53
C ILE A 173 15.42 -6.15 -4.74
N ILE A 174 14.23 -6.72 -4.55
CA ILE A 174 13.44 -7.31 -5.65
C ILE A 174 13.19 -6.31 -6.78
N HIS A 175 12.84 -5.07 -6.45
CA HIS A 175 12.49 -4.07 -7.46
C HIS A 175 13.70 -3.29 -7.98
N LEU A 176 14.83 -3.24 -7.26
CA LEU A 176 16.05 -2.60 -7.76
C LEU A 176 16.97 -3.53 -8.56
N THR A 177 16.85 -4.86 -8.43
CA THR A 177 17.77 -5.77 -9.12
C THR A 177 17.87 -5.50 -10.63
N PRO A 178 16.81 -5.14 -11.38
CA PRO A 178 16.95 -4.86 -12.81
C PRO A 178 17.75 -3.62 -13.17
N ALA A 179 17.94 -2.71 -12.21
CA ALA A 179 18.87 -1.60 -12.37
C ALA A 179 20.33 -2.07 -12.33
N PHE A 180 20.61 -3.22 -11.74
CA PHE A 180 21.97 -3.76 -11.70
C PHE A 180 22.29 -4.46 -13.03
N THR A 181 23.46 -4.16 -13.59
CA THR A 181 24.04 -4.87 -14.73
C THR A 181 25.04 -5.88 -14.20
N PRO A 182 24.72 -7.18 -14.14
CA PRO A 182 25.76 -8.18 -13.93
C PRO A 182 26.79 -8.10 -15.06
N SER A 183 28.07 -8.31 -14.78
CA SER A 183 29.16 -8.20 -15.78
C SER A 183 29.00 -9.11 -17.00
N TYR A 184 28.10 -10.09 -16.93
CA TYR A 184 27.78 -11.05 -17.99
C TYR A 184 26.49 -10.72 -18.78
N ALA A 185 25.73 -9.69 -18.39
CA ALA A 185 24.49 -9.28 -19.07
C ALA A 185 24.70 -7.91 -19.74
N HIS A 186 24.59 -7.85 -21.07
CA HIS A 186 24.94 -6.65 -21.84
C HIS A 186 23.87 -5.54 -21.85
N TRP A 187 22.65 -5.82 -21.39
CA TRP A 187 21.48 -4.93 -21.55
C TRP A 187 20.86 -4.41 -20.25
N SER A 188 20.93 -5.17 -19.15
CA SER A 188 20.36 -4.80 -17.84
C SER A 188 21.04 -3.54 -17.31
N GLY A 189 20.35 -2.66 -16.58
CA GLY A 189 20.95 -1.50 -15.90
C GLY A 189 21.60 -0.41 -16.78
N LYS A 190 21.48 -0.48 -18.11
CA LYS A 190 22.01 0.54 -19.02
C LYS A 190 20.93 1.47 -19.59
N TYR A 191 19.70 0.97 -19.70
CA TYR A 191 18.61 1.63 -20.40
C TYR A 191 17.36 1.67 -19.52
N LEU A 192 16.52 2.67 -19.74
CA LEU A 192 15.16 2.67 -19.19
C LEU A 192 14.34 1.56 -19.88
N ALA A 193 13.42 0.97 -19.13
CA ALA A 193 12.49 -0.01 -19.67
C ALA A 193 11.47 0.69 -20.57
N ALA A 194 10.91 -0.05 -21.53
CA ALA A 194 9.81 0.42 -22.38
C ALA A 194 10.07 1.77 -23.09
N LEU A 195 9.00 2.40 -23.60
CA LEU A 195 9.06 3.68 -24.32
C LEU A 195 8.65 4.86 -23.44
N ASP A 196 7.59 4.71 -22.64
CA ASP A 196 7.02 5.78 -21.83
C ASP A 196 7.99 6.34 -20.77
N PRO A 197 8.86 5.55 -20.12
CA PRO A 197 9.91 6.08 -19.25
C PRO A 197 10.80 7.15 -19.91
N TYR A 198 11.08 7.03 -21.21
CA TYR A 198 11.87 8.04 -21.91
C TYR A 198 11.15 9.40 -22.03
N TYR A 199 9.81 9.40 -22.07
CA TYR A 199 9.02 10.64 -22.04
C TYR A 199 9.23 11.37 -20.71
N TYR A 200 9.02 10.69 -19.58
CA TYR A 200 9.19 11.29 -18.25
C TYR A 200 10.63 11.70 -17.96
N TYR A 201 11.60 10.88 -18.37
CA TYR A 201 13.02 11.17 -18.25
C TYR A 201 13.43 12.41 -19.05
N ARG A 202 12.96 12.54 -20.30
CA ARG A 202 13.22 13.73 -21.14
C ARG A 202 12.73 15.01 -20.47
N HIS A 203 11.53 14.98 -19.90
CA HIS A 203 10.99 16.15 -19.19
C HIS A 203 11.75 16.43 -17.89
N ALA A 204 12.15 15.41 -17.14
CA ALA A 204 13.00 15.59 -15.96
C ALA A 204 14.35 16.25 -16.32
N LYS A 205 14.98 15.79 -17.41
CA LYS A 205 16.21 16.39 -17.94
C LYS A 205 16.01 17.85 -18.35
N THR A 206 14.93 18.13 -19.06
CA THR A 206 14.57 19.51 -19.47
C THR A 206 14.36 20.41 -18.24
N ILE A 207 13.69 19.91 -17.20
CA ILE A 207 13.47 20.65 -15.94
C ILE A 207 14.80 20.96 -15.25
N VAL A 208 15.73 20.00 -15.21
CA VAL A 208 17.07 20.22 -14.63
C VAL A 208 17.88 21.24 -15.43
N GLU A 209 17.80 21.21 -16.76
CA GLU A 209 18.55 22.10 -17.65
C GLU A 209 17.99 23.53 -17.67
N THR A 210 16.66 23.67 -17.65
CA THR A 210 15.98 24.96 -17.83
C THR A 210 15.52 25.60 -16.51
N GLY A 211 15.34 24.79 -15.45
CA GLY A 211 14.81 25.20 -14.16
C GLY A 211 13.29 25.31 -14.10
N TYR A 212 12.55 24.91 -15.14
CA TYR A 212 11.08 24.99 -15.18
C TYR A 212 10.44 23.82 -15.94
N VAL A 213 9.15 23.58 -15.68
CA VAL A 213 8.34 22.60 -16.43
C VAL A 213 8.06 23.16 -17.82
N PRO A 214 8.27 22.39 -18.91
CA PRO A 214 8.01 22.86 -20.26
C PRO A 214 6.52 23.20 -20.44
N GLU A 215 6.23 24.29 -21.14
CA GLU A 215 4.86 24.77 -21.36
C GLU A 215 4.19 24.10 -22.58
N ARG A 216 4.98 23.59 -23.54
CA ARG A 216 4.48 23.02 -24.78
C ARG A 216 5.31 21.84 -25.25
N GLU A 217 4.71 20.92 -26.00
CA GLU A 217 5.40 19.80 -26.62
C GLU A 217 6.12 20.22 -27.91
N THR A 218 7.44 20.34 -27.87
CA THR A 218 8.25 20.82 -28.99
C THR A 218 8.65 19.74 -29.99
N LEU A 219 8.38 18.45 -29.71
CA LEU A 219 8.81 17.33 -30.55
C LEU A 219 7.67 16.65 -31.33
N ILE A 220 6.46 17.22 -31.32
CA ILE A 220 5.38 16.82 -32.22
C ILE A 220 5.50 17.59 -33.54
N TYR A 221 5.58 16.86 -34.65
CA TYR A 221 5.55 17.40 -36.02
C TYR A 221 4.18 17.11 -36.67
N PRO A 222 3.64 17.95 -37.57
CA PRO A 222 4.00 19.32 -37.96
C PRO A 222 3.11 20.41 -37.31
N THR A 223 2.28 20.04 -36.34
CA THR A 223 1.15 20.85 -35.86
C THR A 223 1.49 21.79 -34.72
N SER A 224 0.59 22.75 -34.44
CA SER A 224 0.62 23.60 -33.25
C SER A 224 0.93 22.76 -31.99
N PRO A 225 2.06 23.00 -31.31
CA PRO A 225 2.46 22.26 -30.12
C PRO A 225 1.32 22.23 -29.09
N PRO A 226 0.88 21.05 -28.62
CA PRO A 226 -0.09 20.99 -27.54
C PRO A 226 0.48 21.66 -26.29
N ASP A 227 -0.40 22.34 -25.57
CA ASP A 227 -0.11 22.95 -24.28
C ASP A 227 -0.10 21.87 -23.20
N PHE A 228 0.85 22.01 -22.28
CA PHE A 228 1.09 21.11 -21.16
C PHE A 228 0.38 21.54 -19.87
N SER A 229 -0.41 22.61 -19.90
CA SER A 229 -1.13 23.15 -18.75
C SER A 229 -2.03 22.14 -18.01
N GLU A 230 -2.52 21.08 -18.67
CA GLU A 230 -3.36 20.04 -18.06
C GLU A 230 -2.63 18.71 -17.82
N SER A 231 -1.36 18.59 -18.18
CA SER A 231 -0.61 17.34 -18.09
C SER A 231 0.03 17.13 -16.71
N SER A 232 0.06 15.87 -16.27
CA SER A 232 0.64 15.46 -14.98
C SER A 232 2.17 15.34 -15.06
N PHE A 233 2.89 16.37 -14.61
CA PHE A 233 4.37 16.37 -14.63
C PHE A 233 5.04 16.12 -13.28
N MET A 234 4.28 15.82 -12.23
CA MET A 234 4.83 15.70 -10.87
C MET A 234 5.97 14.67 -10.78
N VAL A 235 5.92 13.60 -11.58
CA VAL A 235 6.95 12.55 -11.64
C VAL A 235 8.26 13.10 -12.21
N SER A 236 8.21 13.83 -13.32
CA SER A 236 9.38 14.49 -13.91
C SER A 236 9.94 15.59 -13.00
N VAL A 237 9.06 16.34 -12.32
CA VAL A 237 9.46 17.35 -11.32
C VAL A 237 10.17 16.70 -10.14
N LEU A 238 9.64 15.58 -9.62
CA LEU A 238 10.25 14.81 -8.55
C LEU A 238 11.64 14.30 -8.97
N MET A 239 11.76 13.68 -10.14
CA MET A 239 13.04 13.18 -10.66
C MET A 239 14.06 14.31 -10.84
N GLY A 240 13.66 15.43 -11.45
CA GLY A 240 14.55 16.58 -11.65
C GLY A 240 14.99 17.21 -10.32
N SER A 241 14.07 17.33 -9.37
CA SER A 241 14.35 17.87 -8.03
C SER A 241 15.30 16.97 -7.23
N LEU A 242 15.06 15.65 -7.23
CA LEU A 242 15.95 14.67 -6.60
C LEU A 242 17.33 14.68 -7.26
N SER A 243 17.37 14.72 -8.60
CA SER A 243 18.64 14.78 -9.31
C SER A 243 19.42 16.03 -8.96
N THR A 244 18.79 17.20 -8.82
CA THR A 244 19.48 18.45 -8.49
C THR A 244 20.18 18.37 -7.13
N ILE A 245 19.54 17.74 -6.15
CA ILE A 245 20.12 17.48 -4.82
C ILE A 245 21.25 16.44 -4.92
N LEU A 246 21.03 15.37 -5.68
CA LEU A 246 21.91 14.22 -5.72
C LEU A 246 23.11 14.36 -6.68
N THR A 247 23.07 15.31 -7.62
CA THR A 247 24.21 15.61 -8.51
C THR A 247 25.47 16.00 -7.75
N GLN A 248 25.33 16.54 -6.53
CA GLN A 248 26.47 16.81 -5.63
C GLN A 248 27.24 15.54 -5.23
N PHE A 249 26.59 14.37 -5.32
CA PHE A 249 27.17 13.06 -5.04
C PHE A 249 27.49 12.27 -6.32
N GLY A 250 27.48 12.92 -7.49
CA GLY A 250 27.74 12.28 -8.78
C GLY A 250 26.58 11.43 -9.32
N ILE A 251 25.37 11.58 -8.78
CA ILE A 251 24.17 10.87 -9.24
C ILE A 251 23.48 11.72 -10.30
N SER A 252 23.35 11.20 -11.51
CA SER A 252 22.73 11.89 -12.65
C SER A 252 21.20 11.77 -12.66
N VAL A 253 20.54 12.56 -13.52
CA VAL A 253 19.08 12.44 -13.77
C VAL A 253 18.72 11.02 -14.24
N HIS A 254 19.61 10.40 -15.03
CA HIS A 254 19.41 9.04 -15.52
C HIS A 254 19.43 8.02 -14.38
N ASP A 255 20.35 8.17 -13.43
CA ASP A 255 20.43 7.28 -12.26
C ASP A 255 19.18 7.39 -11.38
N VAL A 256 18.68 8.61 -11.17
CA VAL A 256 17.42 8.84 -10.46
C VAL A 256 16.25 8.19 -11.20
N ALA A 257 16.14 8.41 -12.51
CA ALA A 257 15.10 7.81 -13.34
C ALA A 257 15.14 6.27 -13.27
N MET A 258 16.34 5.70 -13.21
CA MET A 258 16.51 4.25 -13.15
C MET A 258 16.10 3.66 -11.79
N LEU A 259 16.41 4.35 -10.69
CA LEU A 259 16.29 3.78 -9.33
C LEU A 259 14.99 4.17 -8.61
N TYR A 260 14.41 5.35 -8.88
CA TYR A 260 13.27 5.82 -8.10
C TYR A 260 12.10 4.84 -8.06
N PRO A 261 11.72 4.12 -9.15
CA PRO A 261 10.55 3.25 -9.10
C PRO A 261 10.71 2.14 -8.07
N GLY A 262 11.89 1.49 -8.03
CA GLY A 262 12.17 0.43 -7.06
C GLY A 262 12.31 0.94 -5.62
N VAL A 263 12.72 2.19 -5.41
CA VAL A 263 12.72 2.81 -4.08
C VAL A 263 11.30 3.12 -3.61
N PHE A 264 10.49 3.73 -4.47
CA PHE A 264 9.10 4.07 -4.16
C PHE A 264 8.21 2.83 -4.02
N SER A 265 8.52 1.73 -4.70
CA SER A 265 7.82 0.45 -4.49
C SER A 265 8.03 -0.07 -3.07
N ALA A 266 9.25 -0.01 -2.54
CA ALA A 266 9.54 -0.38 -1.15
C ALA A 266 8.75 0.45 -0.14
N PHE A 267 8.67 1.77 -0.34
CA PHE A 267 7.82 2.63 0.49
C PHE A 267 6.33 2.31 0.34
N THR A 268 5.87 2.03 -0.89
CA THR A 268 4.48 1.67 -1.17
C THR A 268 4.07 0.40 -0.42
N ILE A 269 4.92 -0.64 -0.41
CA ILE A 269 4.66 -1.88 0.34
C ILE A 269 4.54 -1.62 1.85
N ILE A 270 5.37 -0.73 2.41
CA ILE A 270 5.26 -0.36 3.82
C ILE A 270 3.98 0.43 4.11
N LEU A 271 3.61 1.39 3.27
CA LEU A 271 2.35 2.11 3.43
C LEU A 271 1.15 1.17 3.27
N PHE A 272 1.23 0.18 2.39
CA PHE A 272 0.19 -0.81 2.18
C PHE A 272 0.04 -1.74 3.39
N TYR A 273 1.16 -2.17 3.98
CA TYR A 273 1.17 -2.86 5.27
C TYR A 273 0.45 -2.02 6.36
N LEU A 274 0.80 -0.73 6.48
CA LEU A 274 0.18 0.15 7.47
C LEU A 274 -1.32 0.34 7.21
N LEU A 275 -1.71 0.46 5.93
CA LEU A 275 -3.11 0.59 5.50
C LEU A 275 -3.91 -0.62 5.92
N LEU A 276 -3.49 -1.83 5.53
CA LEU A 276 -4.21 -3.06 5.90
C LEU A 276 -4.29 -3.26 7.42
N ARG A 277 -3.21 -2.95 8.14
CA ARG A 277 -3.18 -3.05 9.61
C ARG A 277 -4.21 -2.14 10.27
N ASP A 278 -4.34 -0.91 9.76
CA ASP A 278 -5.26 0.09 10.31
C ASP A 278 -6.70 -0.10 9.82
N LEU A 279 -6.87 -0.64 8.61
CA LEU A 279 -8.16 -0.97 8.01
C LEU A 279 -8.87 -2.09 8.79
N PHE A 280 -8.13 -3.14 9.17
CA PHE A 280 -8.63 -4.25 9.99
C PHE A 280 -8.31 -4.10 11.48
N TRP A 281 -8.19 -2.87 11.98
CA TRP A 281 -7.80 -2.59 13.38
C TRP A 281 -8.67 -3.31 14.43
N ASP A 282 -9.94 -3.50 14.14
CA ASP A 282 -10.93 -4.18 14.98
C ASP A 282 -10.66 -5.69 15.14
N MET A 283 -9.86 -6.29 14.26
CA MET A 283 -9.55 -7.73 14.24
C MET A 283 -8.20 -8.08 14.90
N ARG A 284 -7.80 -7.35 15.95
CA ARG A 284 -6.55 -7.64 16.67
C ARG A 284 -6.60 -9.01 17.36
N PRO A 285 -5.51 -9.81 17.32
CA PRO A 285 -4.18 -9.51 16.75
C PRO A 285 -4.00 -9.90 15.26
N TYR A 286 -5.03 -10.47 14.62
CA TYR A 286 -4.95 -11.00 13.25
C TYR A 286 -4.67 -9.92 12.20
N ASN A 287 -5.01 -8.66 12.48
CA ASN A 287 -4.74 -7.53 11.60
C ASN A 287 -3.26 -7.40 11.19
N TYR A 288 -2.32 -7.76 12.07
CA TYR A 288 -0.89 -7.75 11.73
C TYR A 288 -0.52 -8.86 10.75
N ALA A 289 -1.12 -10.05 10.89
CA ALA A 289 -0.91 -11.16 9.96
C ALA A 289 -1.52 -10.84 8.60
N THR A 290 -2.74 -10.30 8.55
CA THR A 290 -3.39 -9.82 7.32
C THR A 290 -2.54 -8.77 6.61
N ALA A 291 -2.01 -7.80 7.36
CA ALA A 291 -1.15 -6.77 6.80
C ALA A 291 0.16 -7.32 6.23
N LEU A 292 0.81 -8.24 6.96
CA LEU A 292 2.07 -8.86 6.53
C LEU A 292 1.85 -9.71 5.27
N LEU A 293 0.81 -10.55 5.26
CA LEU A 293 0.47 -11.39 4.12
C LEU A 293 0.07 -10.55 2.90
N GLY A 294 -0.77 -9.54 3.07
CA GLY A 294 -1.17 -8.65 1.98
C GLY A 294 0.02 -7.88 1.40
N ALA A 295 0.91 -7.34 2.24
CA ALA A 295 2.13 -6.67 1.80
C ALA A 295 3.08 -7.62 1.06
N PHE A 296 3.22 -8.85 1.53
CA PHE A 296 4.03 -9.88 0.88
C PHE A 296 3.45 -10.28 -0.48
N MET A 297 2.13 -10.46 -0.57
CA MET A 297 1.43 -10.75 -1.82
C MET A 297 1.58 -9.62 -2.83
N LEU A 298 1.48 -8.36 -2.41
CA LEU A 298 1.69 -7.21 -3.29
C LEU A 298 3.15 -7.08 -3.74
N MET A 299 4.10 -7.30 -2.84
CA MET A 299 5.55 -7.26 -3.13
C MET A 299 5.93 -8.26 -4.23
N LEU A 300 5.33 -9.44 -4.25
CA LEU A 300 5.60 -10.49 -5.24
C LEU A 300 4.61 -10.49 -6.41
N ASN A 301 3.71 -9.51 -6.47
CA ASN A 301 2.71 -9.45 -7.51
C ASN A 301 3.35 -9.03 -8.85
N PRO A 302 3.25 -9.83 -9.92
CA PRO A 302 3.89 -9.52 -11.20
C PRO A 302 3.31 -8.26 -11.87
N SER A 303 2.02 -7.98 -11.69
CA SER A 303 1.37 -6.79 -12.24
C SER A 303 1.86 -5.51 -11.54
N PHE A 304 2.05 -5.56 -10.21
CA PHE A 304 2.70 -4.48 -9.47
C PHE A 304 4.17 -4.32 -9.90
N ALA A 305 4.93 -5.41 -9.95
CA ALA A 305 6.33 -5.40 -10.34
C ALA A 305 6.53 -4.83 -11.75
N ALA A 306 5.69 -5.17 -12.73
CA ALA A 306 5.82 -4.67 -14.11
C ALA A 306 5.84 -3.14 -14.20
N LYS A 307 5.15 -2.45 -13.28
CA LYS A 307 5.07 -0.98 -13.23
C LYS A 307 5.97 -0.34 -12.17
N ALA A 308 6.39 -1.09 -11.15
CA ALA A 308 7.12 -0.58 -9.99
C ALA A 308 8.58 -1.05 -9.91
N ILE A 309 9.13 -1.56 -11.01
CA ILE A 309 10.51 -2.05 -11.10
C ILE A 309 11.46 -0.94 -11.55
N ALA A 310 12.69 -0.99 -11.06
CA ALA A 310 13.75 -0.12 -11.53
C ALA A 310 13.86 -0.19 -13.06
N THR A 311 14.25 0.93 -13.67
CA THR A 311 14.19 1.24 -15.11
C THR A 311 12.81 1.65 -15.65
N ASN A 312 11.69 1.32 -14.98
CA ASN A 312 10.35 1.74 -15.42
C ASN A 312 9.91 3.04 -14.73
N CYS A 313 10.40 4.17 -15.24
CA CYS A 313 10.28 5.50 -14.63
C CYS A 313 8.96 6.24 -14.99
N GLU A 314 7.86 5.48 -15.05
CA GLU A 314 6.50 5.96 -15.33
C GLU A 314 5.78 6.52 -14.09
N ASP A 315 4.69 7.24 -14.35
CA ASP A 315 3.85 7.85 -13.32
C ASP A 315 3.10 6.86 -12.43
N ASP A 316 2.86 5.64 -12.89
CA ASP A 316 2.18 4.57 -12.15
C ASP A 316 2.80 4.32 -10.76
N THR A 317 4.14 4.30 -10.65
CA THR A 317 4.79 3.97 -9.37
C THR A 317 4.54 5.04 -8.31
N LEU A 318 4.74 6.31 -8.68
CA LEU A 318 4.47 7.43 -7.78
C LEU A 318 2.98 7.55 -7.51
N GLY A 319 2.14 7.31 -8.52
CA GLY A 319 0.69 7.25 -8.41
C GLY A 319 0.23 6.21 -7.39
N MET A 320 0.75 4.98 -7.45
CA MET A 320 0.43 3.92 -6.49
C MET A 320 0.88 4.28 -5.07
N PHE A 321 2.09 4.83 -4.91
CA PHE A 321 2.56 5.33 -3.62
C PHE A 321 1.60 6.37 -3.01
N LEU A 322 1.22 7.38 -3.80
CA LEU A 322 0.33 8.46 -3.36
C LEU A 322 -1.10 7.98 -3.13
N LEU A 323 -1.60 7.02 -3.91
CA LEU A 323 -2.90 6.40 -3.71
C LEU A 323 -2.97 5.67 -2.36
N VAL A 324 -2.00 4.79 -2.08
CA VAL A 324 -1.96 4.04 -0.82
C VAL A 324 -1.75 5.00 0.36
N SER A 325 -0.89 6.02 0.20
CA SER A 325 -0.70 7.09 1.19
C SER A 325 -2.00 7.83 1.50
N SER A 326 -2.74 8.24 0.47
CA SER A 326 -4.01 8.95 0.59
C SER A 326 -5.05 8.13 1.35
N PHE A 327 -5.19 6.85 1.00
CA PHE A 327 -6.10 5.93 1.69
C PHE A 327 -5.68 5.66 3.13
N LEU A 328 -4.38 5.47 3.40
CA LEU A 328 -3.87 5.30 4.76
C LEU A 328 -4.19 6.51 5.63
N LEU A 329 -3.84 7.72 5.15
CA LEU A 329 -4.08 8.96 5.88
C LEU A 329 -5.57 9.19 6.11
N PHE A 330 -6.42 8.89 5.13
CA PHE A 330 -7.86 8.90 5.32
C PHE A 330 -8.31 7.96 6.44
N VAL A 331 -7.96 6.68 6.38
CA VAL A 331 -8.37 5.66 7.37
C VAL A 331 -7.91 6.09 8.78
N ILE A 332 -6.68 6.59 8.91
CA ILE A 332 -6.18 7.08 10.19
C ILE A 332 -6.95 8.34 10.62
N SER A 333 -7.21 9.29 9.72
CA SER A 333 -7.95 10.53 10.02
C SER A 333 -9.36 10.25 10.53
N PHE A 334 -10.05 9.30 9.87
CA PHE A 334 -11.40 8.89 10.20
C PHE A 334 -11.43 8.18 11.56
N ARG A 335 -10.58 7.16 11.74
CA ARG A 335 -10.51 6.41 13.00
C ARG A 335 -10.15 7.28 14.20
N ARG A 336 -9.19 8.20 14.03
CA ARG A 336 -8.72 9.07 15.12
C ARG A 336 -9.59 10.31 15.32
N LYS A 337 -10.58 10.53 14.44
CA LYS A 337 -11.37 11.76 14.38
C LYS A 337 -10.48 13.00 14.42
N SER A 338 -9.62 13.15 13.40
CA SER A 338 -8.66 14.25 13.32
C SER A 338 -8.74 14.98 11.97
N ILE A 339 -9.13 16.25 12.02
CA ILE A 339 -9.21 17.11 10.83
C ILE A 339 -7.82 17.37 10.23
N ILE A 340 -6.78 17.53 11.06
CA ILE A 340 -5.40 17.74 10.58
C ILE A 340 -4.94 16.57 9.71
N LEU A 341 -5.22 15.33 10.13
CA LEU A 341 -4.90 14.15 9.33
C LEU A 341 -5.72 14.07 8.05
N SER A 342 -6.95 14.59 8.07
CA SER A 342 -7.79 14.70 6.87
C SER A 342 -7.25 15.74 5.88
N LEU A 343 -6.70 16.86 6.37
CA LEU A 343 -5.99 17.83 5.53
C LEU A 343 -4.73 17.21 4.90
N LEU A 344 -3.96 16.42 5.66
CA LEU A 344 -2.81 15.70 5.12
C LEU A 344 -3.24 14.65 4.07
N ALA A 345 -4.37 13.96 4.29
CA ALA A 345 -4.94 13.08 3.28
C ALA A 345 -5.33 13.86 2.01
N GLY A 346 -5.90 15.05 2.16
CA GLY A 346 -6.23 15.94 1.04
C GLY A 346 -5.03 16.44 0.27
N PHE A 347 -3.95 16.78 0.96
CA PHE A 347 -2.69 17.10 0.32
C PHE A 347 -2.12 15.90 -0.46
N SER A 348 -2.21 14.69 0.10
CA SER A 348 -1.82 13.46 -0.60
C SER A 348 -2.67 13.21 -1.86
N PHE A 349 -3.99 13.43 -1.80
CA PHE A 349 -4.90 13.33 -2.95
C PHE A 349 -4.63 14.41 -4.01
N LEU A 350 -4.26 15.62 -3.59
CA LEU A 350 -3.82 16.69 -4.49
C LEU A 350 -2.56 16.27 -5.27
N LEU A 351 -1.54 15.75 -4.56
CA LEU A 351 -0.33 15.22 -5.20
C LEU A 351 -0.66 14.06 -6.14
N LEU A 352 -1.57 13.16 -5.75
CA LEU A 352 -2.03 12.06 -6.60
C LEU A 352 -2.65 12.58 -7.90
N LYS A 353 -3.56 13.55 -7.82
CA LYS A 353 -4.20 14.18 -9.00
C LYS A 353 -3.18 14.80 -9.95
N MET A 354 -2.10 15.37 -9.41
CA MET A 354 -1.03 15.99 -10.19
C MET A 354 -0.01 14.98 -10.76
N SER A 355 -0.04 13.74 -10.26
CA SER A 355 0.94 12.71 -10.63
C SER A 355 0.36 11.71 -11.60
N TRP A 356 -0.86 11.21 -11.39
CA TRP A 356 -1.36 10.02 -12.06
C TRP A 356 -2.85 10.09 -12.37
N ALA A 357 -3.25 9.62 -13.56
CA ALA A 357 -4.64 9.57 -14.00
C ALA A 357 -5.52 8.63 -13.13
N GLY A 358 -4.90 7.64 -12.48
CA GLY A 358 -5.55 6.73 -11.52
C GLY A 358 -6.19 7.42 -10.31
N TYR A 359 -6.02 8.74 -10.15
CA TYR A 359 -6.84 9.55 -9.25
C TYR A 359 -8.36 9.34 -9.43
N ALA A 360 -8.85 9.21 -10.68
CA ALA A 360 -10.29 9.01 -10.91
C ALA A 360 -10.79 7.69 -10.31
N TYR A 361 -9.96 6.64 -10.38
CA TYR A 361 -10.22 5.38 -9.70
C TYR A 361 -10.24 5.55 -8.19
N ALA A 362 -9.27 6.30 -7.63
CA ALA A 362 -9.21 6.55 -6.19
C ALA A 362 -10.49 7.22 -5.68
N ILE A 363 -10.99 8.26 -6.37
CA ILE A 363 -12.26 8.93 -6.02
C ILE A 363 -13.46 7.98 -6.12
N THR A 364 -13.48 7.11 -7.12
CA THR A 364 -14.56 6.12 -7.29
C THR A 364 -14.60 5.13 -6.13
N VAL A 365 -13.45 4.52 -5.78
CA VAL A 365 -13.34 3.61 -4.63
C VAL A 365 -13.74 4.31 -3.34
N PHE A 366 -13.26 5.53 -3.15
CA PHE A 366 -13.58 6.35 -1.99
C PHE A 366 -15.07 6.64 -1.88
N GLY A 367 -15.72 6.95 -3.01
CA GLY A 367 -17.15 7.22 -3.05
C GLY A 367 -17.99 5.98 -2.81
N ILE A 368 -17.60 4.83 -3.36
CA ILE A 368 -18.23 3.54 -3.07
C ILE A 368 -18.16 3.23 -1.57
N PHE A 369 -16.97 3.38 -0.96
CA PHE A 369 -16.78 3.22 0.48
C PHE A 369 -17.73 4.12 1.28
N GLY A 370 -17.80 5.43 0.97
CA GLY A 370 -18.67 6.37 1.69
C GLY A 370 -20.16 6.00 1.61
N VAL A 371 -20.63 5.57 0.42
CA VAL A 371 -22.00 5.11 0.22
C VAL A 371 -22.30 3.85 1.04
N PHE A 372 -21.46 2.82 0.95
CA PHE A 372 -21.66 1.59 1.73
C PHE A 372 -21.58 1.85 3.22
N TYR A 373 -20.64 2.69 3.66
CA TYR A 373 -20.50 3.10 5.05
C TYR A 373 -21.78 3.75 5.59
N ALA A 374 -22.38 4.66 4.81
CA ALA A 374 -23.67 5.27 5.16
C ALA A 374 -24.79 4.24 5.28
N ILE A 375 -24.90 3.31 4.32
CA ILE A 375 -25.92 2.24 4.30
C ILE A 375 -25.78 1.33 5.54
N ILE A 376 -24.57 0.89 5.86
CA ILE A 376 -24.32 0.00 7.00
C ILE A 376 -24.65 0.72 8.31
N ASN A 377 -24.27 1.99 8.43
CA ASN A 377 -24.59 2.77 9.62
C ASN A 377 -26.10 2.98 9.76
N PHE A 378 -26.82 3.23 8.67
CA PHE A 378 -28.26 3.32 8.66
C PHE A 378 -28.93 2.03 9.18
N ILE A 379 -28.52 0.87 8.65
CA ILE A 379 -29.04 -0.46 9.08
C ILE A 379 -28.83 -0.67 10.58
N HIS A 380 -27.69 -0.22 11.11
CA HIS A 380 -27.35 -0.33 12.52
C HIS A 380 -27.87 0.82 13.39
N LYS A 381 -28.69 1.72 12.85
CA LYS A 381 -29.25 2.91 13.53
C LYS A 381 -28.17 3.84 14.11
N LYS A 382 -27.03 3.96 13.42
CA LYS A 382 -25.90 4.82 13.78
C LYS A 382 -25.81 6.02 12.85
N ASN A 383 -24.99 6.99 13.21
CA ASN A 383 -24.80 8.22 12.45
C ASN A 383 -24.26 7.92 11.03
N CYS A 384 -25.04 8.24 10.00
CA CYS A 384 -24.68 8.02 8.59
C CYS A 384 -23.76 9.11 8.06
N VAL A 385 -23.76 10.31 8.65
CA VAL A 385 -22.98 11.47 8.19
C VAL A 385 -21.64 11.68 8.91
N GLU A 386 -21.28 10.77 9.83
CA GLU A 386 -20.03 10.86 10.62
C GLU A 386 -18.76 10.94 9.75
N HIS A 387 -18.75 10.26 8.61
CA HIS A 387 -17.60 10.21 7.70
C HIS A 387 -17.47 11.44 6.79
N ILE A 388 -18.50 12.28 6.69
CA ILE A 388 -18.58 13.36 5.70
C ILE A 388 -17.41 14.35 5.81
N PRO A 389 -17.01 14.89 6.98
CA PRO A 389 -15.89 15.81 7.06
C PRO A 389 -14.59 15.21 6.53
N TYR A 390 -14.33 13.95 6.90
CA TYR A 390 -13.11 13.22 6.54
C TYR A 390 -13.06 12.82 5.07
N PHE A 391 -14.23 12.77 4.42
CA PHE A 391 -14.39 12.49 2.99
C PHE A 391 -14.34 13.77 2.13
N VAL A 392 -15.03 14.83 2.56
CA VAL A 392 -15.16 16.09 1.81
C VAL A 392 -13.85 16.87 1.81
N ILE A 393 -13.15 16.95 2.96
CA ILE A 393 -11.91 17.72 3.06
C ILE A 393 -10.86 17.23 2.06
N PRO A 394 -10.54 15.92 1.96
CA PRO A 394 -9.53 15.46 1.01
C PRO A 394 -9.89 15.73 -0.44
N ILE A 395 -11.17 15.57 -0.78
CA ILE A 395 -11.67 15.78 -2.13
C ILE A 395 -11.59 17.27 -2.51
N LEU A 396 -12.07 18.17 -1.66
CA LEU A 396 -12.01 19.61 -1.93
C LEU A 396 -10.57 20.09 -2.07
N MET A 397 -9.64 19.59 -1.24
CA MET A 397 -8.22 19.91 -1.38
C MET A 397 -7.64 19.45 -2.71
N SER A 398 -8.05 18.27 -3.20
CA SER A 398 -7.56 17.78 -4.49
C SER A 398 -8.06 18.59 -5.70
N LEU A 399 -9.18 19.33 -5.56
CA LEU A 399 -9.67 20.27 -6.57
C LEU A 399 -8.83 21.56 -6.67
N LEU A 400 -7.87 21.76 -5.77
CA LEU A 400 -6.94 22.89 -5.82
C LEU A 400 -5.80 22.70 -6.83
N TYR A 401 -5.76 21.57 -7.57
CA TYR A 401 -4.72 21.30 -8.55
C TYR A 401 -4.50 22.42 -9.61
N PRO A 402 -5.51 23.18 -10.08
CA PRO A 402 -5.27 24.24 -11.06
C PRO A 402 -4.45 25.41 -10.50
N LEU A 403 -4.39 25.57 -9.17
CA LEU A 403 -3.52 26.56 -8.54
C LEU A 403 -2.03 26.23 -8.75
N ILE A 404 -1.72 24.97 -9.04
CA ILE A 404 -0.34 24.49 -9.22
C ILE A 404 -0.09 24.14 -10.68
N LEU A 405 -0.99 23.40 -11.32
CA LEU A 405 -0.94 23.06 -12.74
C LEU A 405 -1.67 24.13 -13.55
N HIS A 406 -0.93 25.16 -13.96
CA HIS A 406 -1.39 26.18 -14.90
C HIS A 406 -0.22 26.70 -15.73
N ALA A 407 -0.51 27.21 -16.94
CA ALA A 407 0.49 27.85 -17.77
C ALA A 407 1.10 29.06 -17.05
N ARG A 408 2.41 29.29 -17.23
CA ARG A 408 3.11 30.37 -16.56
C ARG A 408 2.50 31.74 -16.90
N GLY A 409 2.17 32.52 -15.89
CA GLY A 409 1.49 33.81 -16.05
C GLY A 409 0.01 33.71 -16.46
N GLY A 410 -0.51 32.51 -16.66
CA GLY A 410 -1.93 32.24 -16.86
C GLY A 410 -2.70 32.26 -15.54
N ILE A 411 -3.98 32.61 -15.61
CA ILE A 411 -4.88 32.54 -14.46
C ILE A 411 -5.32 31.07 -14.28
N PRO A 412 -5.29 30.51 -13.05
CA PRO A 412 -5.82 29.18 -12.77
C PRO A 412 -7.24 28.98 -13.30
N ARG A 413 -7.45 27.93 -14.10
CA ARG A 413 -8.75 27.58 -14.67
C ARG A 413 -9.37 26.41 -13.91
N PHE A 414 -10.44 26.68 -13.19
CA PHE A 414 -11.22 25.64 -12.53
C PHE A 414 -12.24 25.09 -13.51
N VAL A 415 -11.98 23.88 -14.02
CA VAL A 415 -12.91 23.16 -14.89
C VAL A 415 -13.83 22.29 -14.04
N MET A 416 -15.07 22.15 -14.47
CA MET A 416 -16.02 21.24 -13.82
C MET A 416 -15.45 19.81 -13.86
N PRO A 417 -15.40 19.08 -12.73
CA PRO A 417 -14.90 17.72 -12.71
C PRO A 417 -15.71 16.80 -13.64
N SER A 418 -15.07 15.74 -14.12
CA SER A 418 -15.74 14.75 -14.96
C SER A 418 -16.87 14.02 -14.22
N GLN A 419 -17.77 13.38 -14.97
CA GLN A 419 -18.85 12.57 -14.39
C GLN A 419 -18.34 11.44 -13.47
N LEU A 420 -17.15 10.87 -13.79
CA LEU A 420 -16.46 9.88 -12.96
C LEU A 420 -16.10 10.41 -11.57
N PHE A 421 -15.95 11.72 -11.41
CA PHE A 421 -15.74 12.35 -10.13
C PHE A 421 -17.07 12.74 -9.46
N LEU A 422 -17.97 13.35 -10.22
CA LEU A 422 -19.19 13.95 -9.68
C LEU A 422 -20.17 12.90 -9.16
N PHE A 423 -20.31 11.75 -9.82
CA PHE A 423 -21.24 10.72 -9.36
C PHE A 423 -20.80 10.06 -8.05
N PRO A 424 -19.55 9.60 -7.87
CA PRO A 424 -19.12 9.07 -6.57
C PRO A 424 -19.19 10.12 -5.46
N PHE A 425 -18.71 11.35 -5.71
CA PHE A 425 -18.72 12.42 -4.71
C PHE A 425 -20.15 12.84 -4.32
N GLY A 426 -20.99 13.13 -5.31
CA GLY A 426 -22.39 13.50 -5.10
C GLY A 426 -23.22 12.37 -4.51
N GLY A 427 -22.96 11.13 -4.91
CA GLY A 427 -23.61 9.93 -4.38
C GLY A 427 -23.37 9.77 -2.88
N VAL A 428 -22.14 9.96 -2.40
CA VAL A 428 -21.81 9.91 -0.97
C VAL A 428 -22.58 10.97 -0.20
N LEU A 429 -22.56 12.22 -0.65
CA LEU A 429 -23.26 13.31 0.02
C LEU A 429 -24.77 13.04 0.05
N LEU A 430 -25.37 12.74 -1.11
CA LEU A 430 -26.79 12.50 -1.23
C LEU A 430 -27.25 11.35 -0.34
N VAL A 431 -26.63 10.17 -0.50
CA VAL A 431 -27.06 8.96 0.22
C VAL A 431 -26.85 9.13 1.72
N SER A 432 -25.73 9.71 2.16
CA SER A 432 -25.45 9.89 3.58
C SER A 432 -26.45 10.82 4.26
N PHE A 433 -26.73 11.98 3.66
CA PHE A 433 -27.68 12.94 4.23
C PHE A 433 -29.13 12.43 4.11
N PHE A 434 -29.48 11.78 3.01
CA PHE A 434 -30.81 11.19 2.83
C PHE A 434 -31.10 10.10 3.87
N LEU A 435 -30.19 9.14 4.05
CA LEU A 435 -30.32 8.10 5.04
C LEU A 435 -30.31 8.66 6.47
N GLU A 436 -29.51 9.70 6.75
CA GLU A 436 -29.51 10.33 8.06
C GLU A 436 -30.80 11.11 8.35
N MET A 437 -31.44 11.74 7.37
CA MET A 437 -32.77 12.34 7.54
C MET A 437 -33.80 11.28 7.95
N ILE A 438 -33.82 10.15 7.24
CA ILE A 438 -34.72 9.02 7.55
C ILE A 438 -34.41 8.47 8.95
N ARG A 439 -33.13 8.25 9.27
CA ARG A 439 -32.70 7.75 10.58
C ARG A 439 -33.09 8.71 11.70
N ASN A 440 -32.87 10.01 11.52
CA ASN A 440 -33.23 11.06 12.48
C ASN A 440 -34.74 11.10 12.72
N TYR A 441 -35.54 10.94 11.67
CA TYR A 441 -36.99 10.85 11.78
C TYR A 441 -37.43 9.60 12.56
N MET A 442 -36.80 8.44 12.31
CA MET A 442 -37.19 7.16 12.92
C MET A 442 -36.67 6.94 14.35
N SER A 443 -35.42 7.33 14.63
CA SER A 443 -34.71 6.99 15.87
C SER A 443 -34.33 8.21 16.71
N GLY A 444 -34.66 9.42 16.26
CA GLY A 444 -34.30 10.66 16.92
C GLY A 444 -32.84 11.09 16.67
N LYS A 445 -32.52 12.26 17.23
CA LYS A 445 -31.20 12.89 17.09
C LYS A 445 -30.17 12.21 17.98
N ILE A 446 -28.96 12.05 17.46
CA ILE A 446 -27.80 11.59 18.23
C ILE A 446 -27.02 12.82 18.67
N GLU A 447 -27.01 13.12 19.96
CA GLU A 447 -26.18 14.19 20.52
C GLU A 447 -24.86 13.62 21.05
N ILE A 448 -23.76 14.15 20.53
CA ILE A 448 -22.41 13.78 20.95
C ILE A 448 -21.94 14.81 21.98
N LYS A 449 -21.35 14.36 23.08
CA LYS A 449 -20.78 15.27 24.08
C LYS A 449 -19.58 16.01 23.50
N GLU A 450 -19.72 17.32 23.33
CA GLU A 450 -18.67 18.16 22.77
C GLU A 450 -17.43 18.20 23.66
N ARG A 451 -16.34 17.60 23.19
CA ARG A 451 -15.01 17.72 23.82
C ARG A 451 -14.00 18.32 22.87
N ARG A 452 -14.11 18.02 21.58
CA ARG A 452 -13.19 18.47 20.53
C ARG A 452 -13.90 19.26 19.45
N MET A 453 -13.11 19.89 18.57
CA MET A 453 -13.64 20.61 17.41
C MET A 453 -14.42 19.67 16.48
N GLU A 454 -13.94 18.43 16.34
CA GLU A 454 -14.57 17.39 15.52
C GLU A 454 -15.98 17.05 16.02
N ASP A 455 -16.17 16.92 17.34
CA ASP A 455 -17.48 16.66 17.94
C ASP A 455 -18.45 17.82 17.67
N ARG A 456 -17.97 19.07 17.74
CA ARG A 456 -18.77 20.26 17.41
C ARG A 456 -19.19 20.29 15.96
N LEU A 457 -18.29 19.90 15.04
CA LEU A 457 -18.59 19.82 13.62
C LEU A 457 -19.63 18.73 13.35
N GLU A 458 -19.49 17.55 13.95
CA GLU A 458 -20.47 16.46 13.85
C GLU A 458 -21.84 16.89 14.39
N ASN A 459 -21.90 17.53 15.56
CA ASN A 459 -23.14 18.07 16.13
C ASN A 459 -23.75 19.18 15.25
N LEU A 460 -22.92 20.04 14.64
CA LEU A 460 -23.39 21.06 13.70
C LEU A 460 -24.03 20.44 12.48
N ILE A 461 -23.38 19.43 11.88
CA ILE A 461 -23.94 18.69 10.75
C ILE A 461 -25.26 18.06 11.17
N GLN A 462 -25.31 17.36 12.31
CA GLN A 462 -26.52 16.74 12.87
C GLN A 462 -27.68 17.73 13.06
N ARG A 463 -27.39 18.93 13.57
CA ARG A 463 -28.38 19.99 13.78
C ARG A 463 -29.02 20.44 12.46
N TYR A 464 -28.24 20.47 11.38
CA TYR A 464 -28.66 20.96 10.07
C TYR A 464 -28.88 19.82 9.05
N VAL A 465 -29.01 18.56 9.47
CA VAL A 465 -29.21 17.42 8.55
C VAL A 465 -30.39 17.62 7.61
N PHE A 466 -31.55 18.07 8.11
CA PHE A 466 -32.75 18.29 7.29
C PHE A 466 -32.57 19.40 6.25
N PRO A 467 -32.19 20.65 6.60
CA PRO A 467 -32.02 21.69 5.60
C PRO A 467 -30.92 21.34 4.58
N ILE A 468 -29.80 20.76 5.02
CA ILE A 468 -28.73 20.32 4.11
C ILE A 468 -29.22 19.21 3.19
N GLY A 469 -29.91 18.20 3.73
CA GLY A 469 -30.43 17.07 2.97
C GLY A 469 -31.48 17.48 1.92
N ILE A 470 -32.39 18.39 2.26
CA ILE A 470 -33.36 18.95 1.30
C ILE A 470 -32.64 19.73 0.20
N ALA A 471 -31.68 20.58 0.56
CA ALA A 471 -30.89 21.31 -0.43
C ALA A 471 -30.13 20.37 -1.38
N LEU A 472 -29.52 19.31 -0.86
CA LEU A 472 -28.82 18.30 -1.66
C LEU A 472 -29.77 17.54 -2.61
N LEU A 473 -30.98 17.20 -2.15
CA LEU A 473 -32.01 16.57 -3.00
C LEU A 473 -32.41 17.49 -4.16
N LEU A 474 -32.64 18.78 -3.89
CA LEU A 474 -33.01 19.76 -4.91
C LEU A 474 -31.88 19.99 -5.92
N VAL A 475 -30.65 20.16 -5.44
CA VAL A 475 -29.46 20.33 -6.31
C VAL A 475 -29.23 19.09 -7.16
N THR A 476 -29.37 17.90 -6.57
CA THR A 476 -29.20 16.64 -7.32
C THR A 476 -30.31 16.46 -8.35
N ALA A 477 -31.57 16.74 -8.00
CA ALA A 477 -32.68 16.70 -8.94
C ALA A 477 -32.46 17.68 -10.09
N TYR A 478 -32.08 18.93 -9.80
CA TYR A 478 -31.75 19.91 -10.82
C TYR A 478 -30.61 19.43 -11.73
N TYR A 479 -29.53 18.91 -11.16
CA TYR A 479 -28.39 18.43 -11.93
C TYR A 479 -28.74 17.24 -12.84
N LEU A 480 -29.48 16.26 -12.32
CA LEU A 480 -29.88 15.07 -13.07
C LEU A 480 -30.90 15.36 -14.18
N PHE A 481 -31.92 16.19 -13.89
CA PHE A 481 -33.00 16.45 -14.85
C PHE A 481 -32.67 17.56 -15.85
N ILE A 482 -31.90 18.57 -15.45
CA ILE A 482 -31.66 19.77 -16.28
C ILE A 482 -30.27 19.75 -16.92
N VAL A 483 -29.22 19.36 -16.19
CA VAL A 483 -27.83 19.52 -16.67
C VAL A 483 -27.36 18.30 -17.46
N ILE A 484 -27.50 17.10 -16.88
CA ILE A 484 -26.94 15.87 -17.44
C ILE A 484 -27.97 15.06 -18.27
N GLY A 485 -29.25 15.15 -17.91
CA GLY A 485 -30.30 14.27 -18.41
C GLY A 485 -30.27 12.85 -17.80
N PRO A 486 -31.41 12.21 -17.53
CA PRO A 486 -31.47 10.92 -16.84
C PRO A 486 -30.74 9.79 -17.58
N ASP A 487 -30.73 9.83 -18.92
CA ASP A 487 -30.10 8.80 -19.76
C ASP A 487 -28.58 8.68 -19.53
N SER A 488 -27.92 9.80 -19.21
CA SER A 488 -26.49 9.82 -18.94
C SER A 488 -26.11 9.05 -17.68
N VAL A 489 -26.99 8.96 -16.67
CA VAL A 489 -26.75 8.14 -15.46
C VAL A 489 -26.76 6.66 -15.83
N ILE A 490 -27.73 6.24 -16.65
CA ILE A 490 -27.85 4.87 -17.15
C ILE A 490 -26.62 4.54 -18.02
N ASN A 491 -26.25 5.44 -18.93
CA ASN A 491 -25.08 5.29 -19.77
C ASN A 491 -23.79 5.22 -18.95
N TYR A 492 -23.68 6.01 -17.88
CA TYR A 492 -22.55 5.95 -16.95
C TYR A 492 -22.48 4.60 -16.23
N ALA A 493 -23.59 4.12 -15.68
CA ALA A 493 -23.65 2.81 -15.04
C ALA A 493 -23.27 1.69 -16.03
N LEU A 494 -23.79 1.76 -17.26
CA LEU A 494 -23.44 0.82 -18.33
C LEU A 494 -21.95 0.91 -18.72
N LYS A 495 -21.37 2.11 -18.76
CA LYS A 495 -19.95 2.33 -19.08
C LYS A 495 -19.04 1.81 -17.96
N LEU A 496 -19.42 1.99 -16.70
CA LEU A 496 -18.71 1.39 -15.56
C LEU A 496 -18.72 -0.14 -15.64
N VAL A 497 -19.85 -0.75 -16.01
CA VAL A 497 -19.99 -2.21 -16.12
C VAL A 497 -19.26 -2.76 -17.35
N LYS A 498 -19.33 -2.08 -18.50
CA LYS A 498 -18.71 -2.55 -19.75
C LYS A 498 -17.22 -2.27 -19.84
N GLY A 499 -16.67 -1.44 -18.96
CA GLY A 499 -15.30 -0.95 -19.06
C GLY A 499 -15.16 0.14 -20.13
N ALA A 500 -14.15 0.99 -19.99
CA ALA A 500 -13.90 2.04 -20.96
C ALA A 500 -13.08 1.49 -22.14
N LYS A 501 -13.62 1.55 -23.36
CA LYS A 501 -12.82 1.47 -24.59
C LYS A 501 -12.09 2.79 -24.77
N GLN A 502 -10.80 2.84 -24.46
CA GLN A 502 -9.98 4.01 -24.75
C GLN A 502 -8.99 3.76 -25.90
N ARG A 503 -8.66 4.84 -26.62
CA ARG A 503 -7.94 4.82 -27.90
C ARG A 503 -6.62 5.62 -27.90
N GLU A 504 -6.29 6.34 -26.82
CA GLU A 504 -5.04 7.10 -26.74
C GLU A 504 -3.90 6.23 -26.20
N ILE A 505 -2.69 6.45 -26.73
CA ILE A 505 -1.54 5.55 -26.55
C ILE A 505 -0.62 5.99 -25.41
N ILE A 506 -0.58 7.29 -25.09
CA ILE A 506 0.38 7.89 -24.15
C ILE A 506 -0.31 8.16 -22.81
N GLY A 507 0.30 7.73 -21.70
CA GLY A 507 -0.25 7.91 -20.35
C GLY A 507 -1.33 6.88 -19.97
N MET A 508 -1.45 5.80 -20.74
CA MET A 508 -2.25 4.63 -20.38
C MET A 508 -1.34 3.43 -20.18
N THR A 509 -1.65 2.63 -19.16
CA THR A 509 -0.93 1.38 -18.97
C THR A 509 -1.25 0.41 -20.12
N THR A 510 -0.31 -0.46 -20.49
CA THR A 510 -0.57 -1.58 -21.43
C THR A 510 -1.74 -2.48 -20.97
N ALA A 511 -2.09 -2.44 -19.68
CA ALA A 511 -3.27 -3.11 -19.12
C ALA A 511 -4.60 -2.36 -19.40
N GLU A 512 -4.58 -1.03 -19.57
CA GLU A 512 -5.75 -0.22 -19.95
C GLU A 512 -6.04 -0.29 -21.46
N GLN A 513 -5.01 -0.57 -22.26
CA GLN A 513 -5.14 -0.71 -23.72
C GLN A 513 -5.69 -2.08 -24.16
N ARG A 514 -5.64 -3.09 -23.28
CA ARG A 514 -6.10 -4.44 -23.57
C ARG A 514 -7.25 -4.77 -22.65
N GLU A 515 -8.49 -4.73 -23.16
CA GLU A 515 -9.66 -5.23 -22.42
C GLU A 515 -9.33 -6.62 -21.87
N LEU A 516 -9.19 -6.72 -20.54
CA LEU A 516 -8.91 -8.00 -19.87
C LEU A 516 -9.97 -9.02 -20.25
N CYS A 517 -11.23 -8.58 -20.34
CA CYS A 517 -12.33 -9.36 -20.87
C CYS A 517 -13.36 -8.46 -21.55
N SER A 518 -13.92 -8.93 -22.66
CA SER A 518 -15.05 -8.28 -23.34
C SER A 518 -16.40 -8.53 -22.65
N SER A 519 -16.50 -9.59 -21.83
CA SER A 519 -17.66 -9.88 -20.97
C SER A 519 -17.24 -10.66 -19.72
N PHE A 520 -17.94 -10.48 -18.61
CA PHE A 520 -17.68 -11.18 -17.35
C PHE A 520 -18.36 -12.57 -17.34
N ASN A 521 -17.87 -13.46 -18.21
CA ASN A 521 -18.33 -14.85 -18.30
C ASN A 521 -17.32 -15.82 -17.66
N LEU A 522 -17.69 -17.11 -17.56
CA LEU A 522 -16.81 -18.13 -16.97
C LEU A 522 -15.51 -18.31 -17.77
N GLU A 523 -15.51 -18.02 -19.07
CA GLU A 523 -14.32 -18.08 -19.93
C GLU A 523 -13.33 -16.95 -19.62
N CYS A 524 -13.82 -15.74 -19.41
CA CYS A 524 -13.03 -14.61 -18.92
C CYS A 524 -12.37 -14.93 -17.57
N LEU A 525 -13.15 -15.54 -16.68
CA LEU A 525 -12.70 -15.90 -15.34
C LEU A 525 -11.67 -17.04 -15.38
N LYS A 526 -11.81 -18.01 -16.29
CA LYS A 526 -10.84 -19.12 -16.47
C LYS A 526 -9.62 -18.75 -17.32
N GLY A 527 -9.73 -17.76 -18.20
CA GLY A 527 -8.71 -17.38 -19.16
C GLY A 527 -7.91 -16.13 -18.74
N PRO A 528 -8.20 -14.94 -19.31
CA PRO A 528 -7.37 -13.75 -19.10
C PRO A 528 -7.16 -13.37 -17.63
N LEU A 529 -8.21 -13.41 -16.81
CA LEU A 529 -8.10 -13.03 -15.39
C LEU A 529 -7.25 -14.03 -14.60
N MET A 530 -7.34 -15.32 -14.93
CA MET A 530 -6.53 -16.36 -14.28
C MET A 530 -5.09 -16.36 -14.73
N ASN A 531 -4.85 -16.07 -16.01
CA ASN A 531 -3.49 -15.92 -16.52
C ASN A 531 -2.81 -14.67 -15.94
N HIS A 532 -3.55 -13.59 -15.68
CA HIS A 532 -2.96 -12.34 -15.19
C HIS A 532 -2.83 -12.29 -13.66
N PHE A 533 -3.87 -12.72 -12.93
CA PHE A 533 -3.94 -12.58 -11.47
C PHE A 533 -3.77 -13.92 -10.73
N GLY A 534 -3.77 -15.05 -11.42
CA GLY A 534 -3.56 -16.38 -10.85
C GLY A 534 -4.55 -16.71 -9.73
N LEU A 535 -4.06 -17.42 -8.71
CA LEU A 535 -4.84 -17.77 -7.52
C LEU A 535 -5.40 -16.54 -6.79
N GLY A 536 -4.77 -15.37 -6.92
CA GLY A 536 -5.22 -14.13 -6.30
C GLY A 536 -6.64 -13.74 -6.73
N MET A 537 -7.04 -14.06 -7.96
CA MET A 537 -8.40 -13.80 -8.42
C MET A 537 -9.43 -14.74 -7.80
N ILE A 538 -9.12 -16.02 -7.64
CA ILE A 538 -10.01 -16.98 -6.96
C ILE A 538 -10.22 -16.55 -5.51
N PHE A 539 -9.14 -16.19 -4.82
CA PHE A 539 -9.22 -15.64 -3.47
C PHE A 539 -10.01 -14.32 -3.45
N GLY A 540 -9.75 -13.41 -4.40
CA GLY A 540 -10.45 -12.13 -4.50
C GLY A 540 -11.97 -12.30 -4.62
N VAL A 541 -12.44 -13.07 -5.60
CA VAL A 541 -13.87 -13.34 -5.80
C VAL A 541 -14.47 -14.11 -4.63
N GLY A 542 -13.78 -15.14 -4.14
CA GLY A 542 -14.23 -15.96 -3.02
C GLY A 542 -14.34 -15.18 -1.70
N MET A 543 -13.55 -14.10 -1.54
CA MET A 543 -13.60 -13.24 -0.36
C MET A 543 -14.72 -12.20 -0.41
N ILE A 544 -15.32 -11.90 -1.56
CA ILE A 544 -16.41 -10.91 -1.64
C ILE A 544 -17.59 -11.28 -0.71
N PRO A 545 -18.15 -12.51 -0.74
CA PRO A 545 -19.23 -12.89 0.18
C PRO A 545 -18.80 -12.84 1.66
N VAL A 546 -17.54 -13.17 1.94
CA VAL A 546 -16.98 -13.16 3.30
C VAL A 546 -16.88 -11.72 3.82
N LEU A 547 -16.41 -10.79 2.98
CA LEU A 547 -16.34 -9.38 3.30
C LEU A 547 -17.74 -8.78 3.46
N ILE A 548 -18.68 -9.12 2.57
CA ILE A 548 -20.09 -8.71 2.72
C ILE A 548 -20.65 -9.20 4.07
N TYR A 549 -20.38 -10.43 4.46
CA TYR A 549 -20.76 -10.94 5.77
C TYR A 549 -20.13 -10.12 6.91
N PHE A 550 -18.83 -9.85 6.85
CA PHE A 550 -18.17 -9.03 7.87
C PHE A 550 -18.68 -7.59 7.92
N MET A 551 -19.03 -7.03 6.78
CA MET A 551 -19.58 -5.69 6.61
C MET A 551 -20.93 -5.57 7.33
N PHE A 552 -21.87 -6.50 7.06
CA PHE A 552 -23.21 -6.46 7.65
C PHE A 552 -23.27 -6.96 9.10
N PHE A 553 -22.45 -7.95 9.50
CA PHE A 553 -22.60 -8.59 10.81
C PHE A 553 -21.53 -8.20 11.84
N LYS A 554 -20.31 -7.85 11.41
CA LYS A 554 -19.21 -7.46 12.31
C LYS A 554 -18.91 -5.96 12.27
N ARG A 555 -19.42 -5.24 11.27
CA ARG A 555 -19.17 -3.80 11.06
C ARG A 555 -17.67 -3.49 11.00
N SER A 556 -16.91 -4.37 10.36
CA SER A 556 -15.49 -4.12 10.17
C SER A 556 -15.31 -3.00 9.15
N LEU A 557 -14.52 -1.99 9.53
CA LEU A 557 -14.17 -0.89 8.64
C LEU A 557 -13.50 -1.42 7.37
N GLY A 558 -12.69 -2.48 7.48
CA GLY A 558 -12.01 -3.08 6.35
C GLY A 558 -12.86 -3.95 5.44
N ALA A 559 -14.09 -4.25 5.84
CA ALA A 559 -15.04 -4.96 5.02
C ALA A 559 -16.03 -4.02 4.30
N THR A 560 -16.07 -2.75 4.73
CA THR A 560 -16.85 -1.66 4.12
C THR A 560 -16.04 -1.00 3.02
#